data_AF-A0A2E4VI36-F1
#
_entry.id   AF-A0A2E4VI36-F1
#
_cell.length_a   1.000
_cell.length_b   1.000
_cell.length_c   1.000
_cell.angle_alpha   90.00
_cell.angle_beta   90.00
_cell.angle_gamma   90.00
#
_symmetry.space_group_name_H-M   'P 1'
#
loop_
_entity.id
_entity.type
_entity.pdbx_description
1 polymer ?
#
loop_
_entity_poly.entity_id
_entity_poly.type
_entity_poly.pdbx_seq_one_letter_code
_entity_poly.pdbx_strand_id
1 'polypeptide(L)'
;MPNLMRSFLQIAGSTPFSYFLKGGGKKSTVKSLRNRKNRTNKKVDRRLRETLKRRKMTIRNKSVNRTKNRGLIERTRKKKKRTSRRTSRRTSRRTSRRTSRRTSRRTSKFIKARRLTKRKLKGKPGRYECVTCNKGVKAYYTGKEPSPKGLGYCARCTPLNITMKGKDGNLWEINKYSKGKRWVRI
;
A
#
# COMPACT_ATOMS: atom_id res chain seq x y z
N MET A 1 28.86 25.19 36.97
CA MET A 1 27.84 26.23 37.20
C MET A 1 26.69 25.62 37.99
N PRO A 2 26.24 26.29 39.06
CA PRO A 2 26.36 25.73 40.41
C PRO A 2 25.04 25.76 41.21
N ASN A 3 24.99 25.01 42.32
CA ASN A 3 24.54 25.49 43.64
C ASN A 3 24.58 24.28 44.60
N LEU A 4 25.61 24.16 45.44
CA LEU A 4 25.80 24.90 46.70
C LEU A 4 24.83 24.42 47.80
N MET A 5 25.44 23.73 48.77
CA MET A 5 25.45 24.11 50.19
C MET A 5 24.42 23.54 51.15
N ARG A 6 25.01 23.16 52.31
CA ARG A 6 24.51 23.26 53.70
C ARG A 6 23.60 22.12 54.18
N SER A 7 23.76 21.59 55.39
CA SER A 7 24.63 21.97 56.49
C SER A 7 24.58 20.91 57.59
N PHE A 8 25.72 20.78 58.27
CA PHE A 8 25.89 20.23 59.61
C PHE A 8 24.82 20.71 60.59
N LEU A 9 24.40 19.83 61.52
CA LEU A 9 24.09 20.25 62.88
C LEU A 9 24.49 19.11 63.85
N GLN A 10 25.72 19.20 64.34
CA GLN A 10 26.10 18.66 65.64
C GLN A 10 25.44 19.55 66.71
N ILE A 11 24.77 18.97 67.70
CA ILE A 11 24.64 19.59 69.01
C ILE A 11 24.92 18.49 70.04
N ALA A 12 26.16 18.51 70.52
CA ALA A 12 26.52 17.97 71.83
C ALA A 12 25.85 18.84 72.90
N GLY A 13 25.38 18.20 73.97
CA GLY A 13 24.76 18.89 75.10
C GLY A 13 24.66 17.96 76.29
N SER A 14 25.80 17.71 76.93
CA SER A 14 25.84 17.27 78.31
C SER A 14 25.29 18.39 79.21
N THR A 15 24.56 18.03 80.25
CA THR A 15 24.88 18.46 81.61
C THR A 15 24.06 17.65 82.62
N PRO A 16 24.68 17.26 83.74
CA PRO A 16 24.01 16.65 84.88
C PRO A 16 23.49 17.76 85.80
N PHE A 17 22.33 17.59 86.45
CA PHE A 17 22.13 18.24 87.74
C PHE A 17 21.04 17.52 88.53
N SER A 18 21.51 16.95 89.63
CA SER A 18 20.79 16.38 90.74
C SER A 18 20.12 17.46 91.59
N TYR A 19 19.25 16.97 92.47
CA TYR A 19 18.77 17.59 93.71
C TYR A 19 17.39 18.27 93.69
N PHE A 20 16.53 17.63 94.49
CA PHE A 20 15.89 18.18 95.67
C PHE A 20 14.40 18.56 95.64
N LEU A 21 13.73 17.97 96.65
CA LEU A 21 12.54 18.41 97.39
C LEU A 21 11.20 17.96 96.80
N LYS A 22 10.61 16.92 97.38
CA LYS A 22 9.83 16.89 98.64
C LYS A 22 8.44 17.50 98.46
N GLY A 23 7.44 16.65 98.70
CA GLY A 23 6.17 17.06 99.30
C GLY A 23 5.03 17.24 98.32
N GLY A 24 4.10 16.27 98.29
CA GLY A 24 2.84 16.44 97.56
C GLY A 24 1.98 15.19 97.50
N GLY A 25 1.37 14.82 98.63
CA GLY A 25 0.13 14.05 98.75
C GLY A 25 -0.17 12.94 97.73
N LYS A 26 0.28 11.71 98.02
CA LYS A 26 -0.29 10.49 97.41
C LYS A 26 -1.65 10.19 98.06
N LYS A 27 -2.75 10.76 97.53
CA LYS A 27 -4.11 10.22 97.72
C LYS A 27 -4.87 10.24 96.40
N SER A 28 -4.77 9.13 95.63
CA SER A 28 -5.76 8.60 94.65
C SER A 28 -5.16 7.62 93.62
N THR A 29 -4.36 6.63 94.03
CA THR A 29 -3.52 5.83 93.10
C THR A 29 -4.20 4.65 92.40
N VAL A 30 -5.36 4.14 92.85
CA VAL A 30 -5.96 2.94 92.23
C VAL A 30 -6.97 3.27 91.12
N LYS A 31 -7.75 4.36 91.25
CA LYS A 31 -8.69 4.81 90.19
C LYS A 31 -7.96 5.45 88.99
N SER A 32 -6.79 6.07 89.19
CA SER A 32 -6.05 6.74 88.10
C SER A 32 -5.33 5.75 87.15
N LEU A 33 -4.87 4.59 87.64
CA LEU A 33 -4.19 3.58 86.83
C LEU A 33 -5.14 2.80 85.90
N ARG A 34 -6.37 2.47 86.35
CA ARG A 34 -7.41 1.88 85.47
C ARG A 34 -7.80 2.84 84.34
N ASN A 35 -7.98 4.13 84.66
CA ASN A 35 -8.25 5.16 83.64
C ASN A 35 -7.09 5.35 82.66
N ARG A 36 -5.84 5.16 83.09
CA ARG A 36 -4.66 5.23 82.22
C ARG A 36 -4.57 4.04 81.26
N LYS A 37 -4.82 2.80 81.73
CA LYS A 37 -4.88 1.59 80.89
C LYS A 37 -6.03 1.64 79.87
N ASN A 38 -7.19 2.15 80.28
CA ASN A 38 -8.32 2.34 79.36
C ASN A 38 -8.03 3.41 78.29
N ARG A 39 -7.31 4.50 78.65
CA ARG A 39 -6.85 5.50 77.68
C ARG A 39 -5.82 4.94 76.70
N THR A 40 -4.87 4.12 77.14
CA THR A 40 -3.87 3.52 76.24
C THR A 40 -4.51 2.52 75.27
N ASN A 41 -5.42 1.67 75.74
CA ASN A 41 -6.14 0.72 74.89
C ASN A 41 -7.01 1.44 73.84
N LYS A 42 -7.72 2.50 74.24
CA LYS A 42 -8.49 3.35 73.30
C LYS A 42 -7.59 4.04 72.27
N LYS A 43 -6.37 4.44 72.65
CA LYS A 43 -5.38 5.05 71.74
C LYS A 43 -4.82 4.03 70.75
N VAL A 44 -4.56 2.79 71.18
CA VAL A 44 -4.10 1.70 70.32
C VAL A 44 -5.19 1.31 69.31
N ASP A 45 -6.44 1.14 69.75
CA ASP A 45 -7.57 0.81 68.87
C ASP A 45 -7.81 1.92 67.84
N ARG A 46 -7.75 3.20 68.23
CA ARG A 46 -7.82 4.32 67.28
C ARG A 46 -6.74 4.26 66.21
N ARG A 47 -5.49 3.97 66.60
CA ARG A 47 -4.37 3.80 65.65
C ARG A 47 -4.60 2.62 64.71
N LEU A 48 -5.09 1.50 65.21
CA LEU A 48 -5.42 0.32 64.40
C LEU A 48 -6.52 0.63 63.38
N ARG A 49 -7.58 1.34 63.78
CA ARG A 49 -8.64 1.76 62.86
C ARG A 49 -8.12 2.71 61.78
N GLU A 50 -7.23 3.64 62.13
CA GLU A 50 -6.59 4.54 61.17
C GLU A 50 -5.68 3.81 60.18
N THR A 51 -4.87 2.84 60.63
CA THR A 51 -4.01 2.04 59.74
C THR A 51 -4.85 1.16 58.81
N LEU A 52 -5.92 0.55 59.31
CA LEU A 52 -6.87 -0.21 58.48
C LEU A 52 -7.57 0.69 57.43
N LYS A 53 -7.99 1.90 57.81
CA LYS A 53 -8.55 2.88 56.86
C LYS A 53 -7.54 3.27 55.77
N ARG A 54 -6.28 3.56 56.14
CA ARG A 54 -5.20 3.84 55.18
C ARG A 54 -4.94 2.65 54.25
N ARG A 55 -4.90 1.44 54.78
CA ARG A 55 -4.71 0.20 53.99
C ARG A 55 -5.88 -0.04 53.01
N LYS A 56 -7.13 0.18 53.43
CA LYS A 56 -8.29 0.11 52.54
C LYS A 56 -8.21 1.15 51.42
N MET A 57 -7.83 2.39 51.72
CA MET A 57 -7.64 3.43 50.70
C MET A 57 -6.52 3.08 49.70
N THR A 58 -5.38 2.57 50.16
CA THR A 58 -4.29 2.20 49.25
C THR A 58 -4.67 1.03 48.33
N ILE A 59 -5.42 0.05 48.82
CA ILE A 59 -5.97 -1.04 48.00
C ILE A 59 -6.92 -0.49 46.93
N ARG A 60 -7.84 0.41 47.31
CA ARG A 60 -8.76 1.07 46.37
C ARG A 60 -8.01 1.89 45.31
N ASN A 61 -7.01 2.66 45.69
CA ASN A 61 -6.21 3.43 44.73
C ASN A 61 -5.42 2.51 43.79
N LYS A 62 -4.88 1.39 44.30
CA LYS A 62 -4.21 0.37 43.47
C LYS A 62 -5.17 -0.27 42.46
N SER A 63 -6.42 -0.57 42.86
CA SER A 63 -7.41 -1.15 41.93
C SER A 63 -7.85 -0.15 40.86
N VAL A 64 -8.04 1.13 41.21
CA VAL A 64 -8.32 2.21 40.26
C VAL A 64 -7.16 2.41 39.28
N ASN A 65 -5.91 2.37 39.74
CA ASN A 65 -4.76 2.52 38.85
C ASN A 65 -4.60 1.31 37.91
N ARG A 66 -4.88 0.09 38.38
CA ARG A 66 -4.88 -1.12 37.54
C ARG A 66 -5.93 -1.04 36.43
N THR A 67 -7.15 -0.58 36.72
CA THR A 67 -8.20 -0.44 35.71
C THR A 67 -7.88 0.63 34.67
N LYS A 68 -7.35 1.79 35.10
CA LYS A 68 -6.85 2.84 34.18
C LYS A 68 -5.75 2.33 33.25
N ASN A 69 -4.76 1.62 33.79
CA ASN A 69 -3.67 1.04 32.99
C ASN A 69 -4.17 -0.03 32.01
N ARG A 70 -5.11 -0.89 32.42
CA ARG A 70 -5.74 -1.87 31.52
C ARG A 70 -6.43 -1.18 30.34
N GLY A 71 -7.14 -0.08 30.59
CA GLY A 71 -7.77 0.74 29.54
C GLY A 71 -6.76 1.34 28.57
N LEU A 72 -5.62 1.86 29.05
CA LEU A 72 -4.55 2.39 28.20
C LEU A 72 -3.90 1.30 27.33
N ILE A 73 -3.62 0.12 27.91
CA ILE A 73 -3.08 -1.03 27.17
C ILE A 73 -4.05 -1.48 26.08
N GLU A 74 -5.35 -1.50 26.36
CA GLU A 74 -6.34 -1.88 25.35
C GLU A 74 -6.47 -0.85 24.23
N ARG A 75 -6.46 0.45 24.55
CA ARG A 75 -6.47 1.54 23.56
C ARG A 75 -5.24 1.48 22.66
N THR A 76 -4.05 1.23 23.22
CA THR A 76 -2.81 1.11 22.43
C THR A 76 -2.80 -0.13 21.55
N ARG A 77 -3.28 -1.28 22.05
CA ARG A 77 -3.48 -2.50 21.23
C ARG A 77 -4.47 -2.25 20.09
N LYS A 78 -5.61 -1.60 20.34
CA LYS A 78 -6.60 -1.23 19.31
C LYS A 78 -5.99 -0.28 18.27
N LYS A 79 -5.21 0.73 18.70
CA LYS A 79 -4.50 1.66 17.80
C LYS A 79 -3.49 0.92 16.92
N LYS A 80 -2.65 0.04 17.49
CA LYS A 80 -1.69 -0.80 16.74
C LYS A 80 -2.39 -1.71 15.72
N LYS A 81 -3.52 -2.34 16.10
CA LYS A 81 -4.31 -3.17 15.18
C LYS A 81 -4.92 -2.36 14.04
N ARG A 82 -5.39 -1.14 14.30
CA ARG A 82 -5.90 -0.22 13.26
C ARG A 82 -4.80 0.22 12.30
N THR A 83 -3.62 0.57 12.81
CA THR A 83 -2.49 0.99 11.96
C THR A 83 -1.96 -0.17 11.12
N SER A 84 -1.82 -1.39 11.69
CA SER A 84 -1.37 -2.55 10.92
C SER A 84 -2.35 -2.95 9.81
N ARG A 85 -3.66 -2.89 10.08
CA ARG A 85 -4.70 -3.10 9.05
C ARG A 85 -4.62 -2.04 7.95
N ARG A 86 -4.36 -0.78 8.30
CA ARG A 86 -4.23 0.32 7.32
C ARG A 86 -2.97 0.14 6.46
N THR A 87 -1.84 -0.24 7.04
CA THR A 87 -0.60 -0.49 6.28
C THR A 87 -0.74 -1.70 5.37
N SER A 88 -1.28 -2.82 5.87
CA SER A 88 -1.57 -4.02 5.08
C SER A 88 -2.50 -3.74 3.89
N ARG A 89 -3.60 -2.99 4.10
CA ARG A 89 -4.48 -2.57 2.99
C ARG A 89 -3.77 -1.66 1.98
N ARG A 90 -2.85 -0.81 2.43
CA ARG A 90 -2.09 0.08 1.53
C ARG A 90 -1.06 -0.70 0.71
N THR A 91 -0.37 -1.67 1.32
CA THR A 91 0.60 -2.53 0.61
C THR A 91 -0.11 -3.44 -0.37
N SER A 92 -1.22 -4.07 0.00
CA SER A 92 -1.99 -4.93 -0.92
C SER A 92 -2.55 -4.16 -2.12
N ARG A 93 -3.05 -2.93 -1.92
CA ARG A 93 -3.47 -2.05 -3.03
C ARG A 93 -2.30 -1.63 -3.92
N ARG A 94 -1.11 -1.43 -3.36
CA ARG A 94 0.09 -1.10 -4.16
C ARG A 94 0.57 -2.30 -4.98
N THR A 95 0.60 -3.49 -4.40
CA THR A 95 1.01 -4.71 -5.10
C THR A 95 0.02 -5.07 -6.20
N SER A 96 -1.29 -5.01 -5.95
CA SER A 96 -2.33 -5.28 -6.96
C SER A 96 -2.28 -4.31 -8.15
N ARG A 97 -2.05 -3.01 -7.90
CA ARG A 97 -1.85 -2.02 -8.97
C ARG A 97 -0.56 -2.28 -9.76
N ARG A 98 0.49 -2.77 -9.12
CA ARG A 98 1.77 -3.08 -9.79
C ARG A 98 1.65 -4.34 -10.65
N THR A 99 0.96 -5.37 -10.17
CA THR A 99 0.71 -6.60 -10.93
C THR A 99 -0.21 -6.32 -12.12
N SER A 100 -1.31 -5.57 -11.93
CA SER A 100 -2.24 -5.24 -13.03
C SER A 100 -1.58 -4.44 -14.16
N ARG A 101 -0.68 -3.50 -13.82
CA ARG A 101 0.11 -2.75 -14.81
C ARG A 101 1.12 -3.64 -15.55
N ARG A 102 1.70 -4.65 -14.89
CA ARG A 102 2.62 -5.60 -15.53
C ARG A 102 1.87 -6.52 -16.50
N THR A 103 0.71 -7.04 -16.10
CA THR A 103 -0.12 -7.90 -16.96
C THR A 103 -0.67 -7.15 -18.17
N SER A 104 -1.12 -5.90 -18.01
CA SER A 104 -1.61 -5.09 -19.14
C SER A 104 -0.51 -4.75 -20.15
N ARG A 105 0.72 -4.48 -19.69
CA ARG A 105 1.88 -4.27 -20.59
C ARG A 105 2.29 -5.55 -21.33
N ARG A 106 2.19 -6.72 -20.71
CA ARG A 106 2.50 -8.00 -21.37
C ARG A 106 1.47 -8.33 -22.45
N THR A 107 0.18 -8.20 -22.13
CA THR A 107 -0.91 -8.44 -23.09
C THR A 107 -0.86 -7.46 -24.26
N SER A 108 -0.62 -6.16 -24.02
CA SER A 108 -0.50 -5.18 -25.11
C SER A 108 0.69 -5.45 -26.03
N LYS A 109 1.84 -5.87 -25.49
CA LYS A 109 3.01 -6.31 -26.29
C LYS A 109 2.66 -7.53 -27.15
N PHE A 110 1.98 -8.53 -26.58
CA PHE A 110 1.56 -9.72 -27.31
C PHE A 110 0.58 -9.40 -28.44
N ILE A 111 -0.43 -8.55 -28.17
CA ILE A 111 -1.38 -8.09 -29.19
C ILE A 111 -0.66 -7.33 -30.31
N LYS A 112 0.28 -6.43 -29.96
CA LYS A 112 1.08 -5.69 -30.95
C LYS A 112 1.93 -6.64 -31.81
N ALA A 113 2.61 -7.61 -31.21
CA ALA A 113 3.37 -8.62 -31.93
C ALA A 113 2.49 -9.42 -32.89
N ARG A 114 1.32 -9.89 -32.43
CA ARG A 114 0.34 -10.61 -33.26
C ARG A 114 -0.21 -9.78 -34.41
N ARG A 115 -0.42 -8.47 -34.22
CA ARG A 115 -0.82 -7.55 -35.30
C ARG A 115 0.30 -7.39 -36.34
N LEU A 116 1.56 -7.32 -35.92
CA LEU A 116 2.71 -7.21 -36.82
C LEU A 116 2.93 -8.49 -37.63
N THR A 117 2.77 -9.68 -37.04
CA THR A 117 2.87 -10.95 -37.79
C THR A 117 1.75 -11.11 -38.81
N LYS A 118 0.51 -10.73 -38.46
CA LYS A 118 -0.60 -10.67 -39.43
C LYS A 118 -0.33 -9.72 -40.60
N ARG A 119 0.35 -8.59 -40.36
CA ARG A 119 0.78 -7.65 -41.42
C ARG A 119 1.93 -8.17 -42.27
N LYS A 120 2.79 -9.06 -41.75
CA LYS A 120 3.85 -9.71 -42.55
C LYS A 120 3.27 -10.78 -43.47
N LEU A 121 2.30 -11.56 -42.98
CA LEU A 121 1.63 -12.61 -43.76
C LEU A 121 0.72 -12.04 -44.85
N LYS A 122 0.04 -10.92 -44.59
CA LYS A 122 -0.60 -10.11 -45.63
C LYS A 122 0.48 -9.25 -46.28
N GLY A 123 1.25 -9.82 -47.21
CA GLY A 123 2.32 -9.11 -47.93
C GLY A 123 1.91 -7.68 -48.34
N LYS A 124 2.90 -6.78 -48.46
CA LYS A 124 2.63 -5.38 -48.86
C LYS A 124 1.78 -5.39 -50.14
N PRO A 125 0.59 -4.75 -50.16
CA PRO A 125 -0.21 -4.70 -51.37
C PRO A 125 0.61 -3.99 -52.47
N GLY A 126 0.75 -4.64 -53.62
CA GLY A 126 1.05 -3.93 -54.86
C GLY A 126 2.50 -3.91 -55.34
N ARG A 127 3.23 -5.04 -55.31
CA ARG A 127 4.40 -5.20 -56.20
C ARG A 127 4.41 -6.62 -56.77
N TYR A 128 3.61 -6.83 -57.80
CA TYR A 128 3.73 -8.04 -58.60
C TYR A 128 4.61 -7.71 -59.80
N GLU A 129 5.62 -8.54 -60.03
CA GLU A 129 6.36 -8.47 -61.27
C GLU A 129 5.46 -9.02 -62.37
N CYS A 130 5.42 -8.32 -63.50
CA CYS A 130 4.68 -8.78 -64.65
C CYS A 130 5.32 -10.07 -65.16
N VAL A 131 4.56 -11.17 -65.12
CA VAL A 131 5.04 -12.52 -65.50
C VAL A 131 5.57 -12.54 -66.94
N THR A 132 4.95 -11.76 -67.82
CA THR A 132 5.30 -11.69 -69.26
C THR A 132 6.42 -10.68 -69.56
N CYS A 133 6.82 -9.85 -68.59
CA CYS A 133 7.76 -8.76 -68.81
C CYS A 133 9.18 -9.21 -68.47
N ASN A 134 9.90 -9.84 -69.41
CA ASN A 134 11.27 -10.33 -69.20
C ASN A 134 12.30 -9.23 -68.85
N LYS A 135 11.96 -7.93 -68.96
CA LYS A 135 12.89 -6.80 -68.77
C LYS A 135 12.54 -5.87 -67.61
N GLY A 136 12.27 -6.41 -66.42
CA GLY A 136 12.21 -5.61 -65.18
C GLY A 136 11.18 -4.48 -65.15
N VAL A 137 10.17 -4.49 -66.03
CA VAL A 137 9.09 -3.50 -66.03
C VAL A 137 8.19 -3.81 -64.84
N LYS A 138 8.47 -3.14 -63.73
CA LYS A 138 7.66 -3.21 -62.50
C LYS A 138 6.32 -2.53 -62.78
N ALA A 139 5.30 -3.35 -62.97
CA ALA A 139 3.94 -2.87 -63.11
C ALA A 139 3.20 -3.09 -61.79
N TYR A 140 2.55 -2.04 -61.30
CA TYR A 140 1.94 -2.04 -59.98
C TYR A 140 0.48 -2.48 -60.10
N TYR A 141 0.18 -3.68 -59.63
CA TYR A 141 -1.17 -4.26 -59.65
C TYR A 141 -1.63 -4.60 -58.24
N THR A 142 -2.89 -4.30 -57.92
CA THR A 142 -3.46 -4.57 -56.60
C THR A 142 -4.10 -5.96 -56.49
N GLY A 143 -4.25 -6.68 -57.61
CA GLY A 143 -4.95 -7.98 -57.69
C GLY A 143 -6.48 -7.89 -57.49
N LYS A 144 -7.00 -6.67 -57.32
CA LYS A 144 -8.42 -6.35 -57.19
C LYS A 144 -9.04 -5.79 -58.47
N GLU A 145 -8.23 -5.60 -59.51
CA GLU A 145 -8.68 -5.07 -60.79
C GLU A 145 -9.52 -6.14 -61.50
N PRO A 146 -10.68 -5.78 -62.10
CA PRO A 146 -11.54 -6.75 -62.78
C PRO A 146 -10.95 -7.24 -64.10
N SER A 147 -10.08 -6.44 -64.74
CA SER A 147 -9.42 -6.76 -66.00
C SER A 147 -8.33 -7.83 -65.87
N PRO A 148 -7.80 -8.38 -66.98
CA PRO A 148 -6.70 -9.36 -66.98
C PRO A 148 -5.44 -8.88 -66.23
N LYS A 149 -5.32 -7.57 -66.01
CA LYS A 149 -4.33 -6.93 -65.15
C LYS A 149 -4.37 -7.44 -63.70
N GLY A 150 -5.56 -7.73 -63.18
CA GLY A 150 -5.75 -8.33 -61.85
C GLY A 150 -5.24 -9.77 -61.73
N LEU A 151 -5.01 -10.45 -62.86
CA LEU A 151 -4.41 -11.78 -62.96
C LEU A 151 -2.89 -11.73 -63.21
N GLY A 152 -2.30 -10.53 -63.33
CA GLY A 152 -0.85 -10.33 -63.53
C GLY A 152 -0.42 -10.04 -64.97
N TYR A 153 -1.36 -9.95 -65.93
CA TYR A 153 -1.03 -9.66 -67.33
C TYR A 153 -0.86 -8.16 -67.60
N CYS A 154 0.26 -7.80 -68.23
CA CYS A 154 0.59 -6.41 -68.54
C CYS A 154 0.18 -6.04 -69.97
N ALA A 155 -0.70 -5.05 -70.12
CA ALA A 155 -1.10 -4.53 -71.42
C ALA A 155 0.09 -4.05 -72.28
N ARG A 156 1.22 -3.67 -71.67
CA ARG A 156 2.41 -3.20 -72.40
C ARG A 156 3.11 -4.33 -73.14
N CYS A 157 3.23 -5.50 -72.50
CA CYS A 157 4.01 -6.63 -73.02
C CYS A 157 3.19 -7.58 -73.87
N THR A 158 1.88 -7.62 -73.67
CA THR A 158 1.01 -8.42 -74.52
C THR A 158 0.89 -7.77 -75.93
N PRO A 159 0.87 -8.58 -77.01
CA PRO A 159 0.57 -8.11 -78.37
C PRO A 159 -0.78 -7.38 -78.47
N LEU A 160 -0.95 -6.57 -79.51
CA LEU A 160 -2.24 -5.93 -79.82
C LEU A 160 -3.25 -7.00 -80.30
N ASN A 161 -4.55 -6.71 -80.18
CA ASN A 161 -5.65 -7.58 -80.67
C ASN A 161 -5.75 -8.96 -79.99
N ILE A 162 -5.21 -9.10 -78.79
CA ILE A 162 -5.43 -10.30 -77.97
C ILE A 162 -6.58 -10.04 -77.00
N THR A 163 -7.53 -10.97 -76.97
CA THR A 163 -8.63 -10.98 -76.02
C THR A 163 -8.32 -11.90 -74.84
N MET A 164 -8.51 -11.42 -73.62
CA MET A 164 -8.33 -12.23 -72.40
C MET A 164 -9.52 -12.07 -71.46
N LYS A 165 -9.85 -13.16 -70.74
CA LYS A 165 -10.89 -13.14 -69.72
C LYS A 165 -10.37 -12.45 -68.45
N GLY A 166 -11.09 -11.44 -67.99
CA GLY A 166 -10.82 -10.77 -66.72
C GLY A 166 -11.22 -11.63 -65.53
N LYS A 167 -10.89 -11.16 -64.32
CA LYS A 167 -11.31 -11.79 -63.06
C LYS A 167 -12.82 -11.67 -62.84
N ASP A 168 -13.43 -10.67 -63.47
CA ASP A 168 -14.87 -10.47 -63.55
C ASP A 168 -15.59 -11.42 -64.53
N GLY A 169 -14.83 -12.17 -65.32
CA GLY A 169 -15.36 -13.07 -66.33
C GLY A 169 -15.71 -12.42 -67.66
N ASN A 170 -15.53 -11.10 -67.81
CA ASN A 170 -15.72 -10.40 -69.08
C ASN A 170 -14.52 -10.56 -70.01
N LEU A 171 -14.73 -10.34 -71.30
CA LEU A 171 -13.66 -10.30 -72.30
C LEU A 171 -13.06 -8.89 -72.38
N TRP A 172 -11.75 -8.84 -72.49
CA TRP A 172 -10.99 -7.61 -72.60
C TRP A 172 -10.03 -7.70 -73.77
N GLU A 173 -10.00 -6.69 -74.64
CA GLU A 173 -9.02 -6.53 -75.71
C GLU A 173 -7.96 -5.49 -75.38
N ILE A 174 -6.82 -5.56 -76.07
CA ILE A 174 -5.77 -4.55 -75.96
C ILE A 174 -5.85 -3.57 -77.12
N ASN A 175 -6.21 -2.33 -76.80
CA ASN A 175 -6.18 -1.22 -77.74
C ASN A 175 -4.99 -0.31 -77.51
N LYS A 176 -4.43 0.21 -78.62
CA LYS A 176 -3.31 1.16 -78.61
C LYS A 176 -3.86 2.59 -78.56
N TYR A 177 -3.55 3.31 -77.48
CA TYR A 177 -3.82 4.73 -77.36
C TYR A 177 -2.53 5.55 -77.51
N SER A 178 -2.66 6.87 -77.65
CA SER A 178 -1.53 7.81 -77.71
C SER A 178 -0.57 7.68 -76.51
N LYS A 179 -1.09 7.34 -75.32
CA LYS A 179 -0.33 7.13 -74.08
C LYS A 179 0.09 5.67 -73.83
N GLY A 180 -0.06 4.79 -74.82
CA GLY A 180 0.31 3.38 -74.76
C GLY A 180 -0.87 2.40 -74.79
N LYS A 181 -0.58 1.12 -74.57
CA LYS A 181 -1.55 0.02 -74.60
C LYS A 181 -2.38 -0.05 -73.32
N ARG A 182 -3.69 -0.30 -73.44
CA ARG A 182 -4.62 -0.48 -72.30
C ARG A 182 -5.62 -1.59 -72.59
N TRP A 183 -6.08 -2.26 -71.54
CA TRP A 183 -7.18 -3.21 -71.61
C TRP A 183 -8.51 -2.45 -71.71
N VAL A 184 -9.32 -2.79 -72.71
CA VAL A 184 -10.65 -2.26 -72.95
C VAL A 184 -11.63 -3.43 -72.88
N ARG A 185 -12.73 -3.25 -72.16
CA ARG A 185 -13.78 -4.28 -72.08
C ARG A 185 -14.54 -4.30 -73.41
N ILE A 186 -14.74 -5.50 -73.94
CA ILE A 186 -15.56 -5.77 -75.13
C ILE A 186 -16.99 -6.04 -74.67
#